data_AF-A0A353KYT0-F1
#
_entry.id   AF-A0A353KYT0-F1
#
_cell.length_a   1.000
_cell.length_b   1.000
_cell.length_c   1.000
_cell.angle_alpha   90.00
_cell.angle_beta   90.00
_cell.angle_gamma   90.00
#
_symmetry.space_group_name_H-M   'P 1'
#
loop_
_entity.id
_entity.type
_entity.pdbx_description
1 polymer ?
#
loop_
_entity_poly.entity_id
_entity_poly.type
_entity_poly.pdbx_seq_one_letter_code
_entity_poly.pdbx_strand_id
1 'polypeptide(L)'
;MTYLTDILSKEELKTKYRKLAFSYHPDKGGCLTTMQKINEEYSILSDGFNTKPNSLRELKIGHTVYVNNSECVVTDVDRKLFKAKSLATKREAYFDKTTGYGLFNFKIKANIYCN
;
A
#
# COMPACT_ATOMS: atom_id res chain seq x y z
N MET A 1 8.05 3.83 1.73
CA MET A 1 8.30 3.67 0.29
C MET A 1 8.74 4.98 -0.35
N THR A 2 9.69 4.98 -1.28
CA THR A 2 10.28 6.22 -1.86
C THR A 2 9.84 6.51 -3.29
N TYR A 3 9.72 5.48 -4.15
CA TYR A 3 9.46 5.68 -5.59
C TYR A 3 8.03 5.30 -6.00
N LEU A 4 7.52 4.17 -5.48
CA LEU A 4 6.17 3.66 -5.77
C LEU A 4 5.19 4.15 -4.71
N THR A 5 4.90 5.45 -4.74
CA THR A 5 3.92 6.08 -3.86
C THR A 5 2.54 6.09 -4.51
N ASP A 6 1.50 6.10 -3.67
CA ASP A 6 0.10 6.26 -4.08
C ASP A 6 -0.42 5.19 -5.04
N ILE A 7 -0.05 3.93 -4.80
CA ILE A 7 -0.52 2.80 -5.59
C ILE A 7 -1.77 2.22 -4.94
N LEU A 8 -2.89 2.26 -5.67
CA LEU A 8 -4.18 1.77 -5.20
C LEU A 8 -4.65 0.49 -5.90
N SER A 9 -3.99 0.09 -7.00
CA SER A 9 -4.34 -1.10 -7.75
C SER A 9 -3.12 -1.77 -8.36
N LYS A 10 -3.22 -3.08 -8.65
CA LYS A 10 -2.19 -3.85 -9.37
C LYS A 10 -1.85 -3.24 -10.75
N GLU A 11 -2.83 -2.67 -11.42
CA GLU A 11 -2.67 -2.05 -12.74
C GLU A 11 -1.87 -0.75 -12.66
N GLU A 12 -2.16 0.09 -11.67
CA GLU A 12 -1.39 1.30 -11.38
C GLU A 12 0.04 0.96 -10.99
N LEU A 13 0.22 -0.09 -10.18
CA LEU A 13 1.54 -0.60 -9.79
C LEU A 13 2.39 -0.92 -11.03
N LYS A 14 1.86 -1.76 -11.92
CA LYS A 14 2.53 -2.19 -13.16
C LYS A 14 2.85 -1.00 -14.06
N THR A 15 1.91 -0.05 -14.18
CA THR A 15 2.07 1.12 -15.04
C THR A 15 3.15 2.06 -14.53
N LYS A 16 3.13 2.41 -13.23
CA LYS A 16 4.19 3.26 -12.64
C LYS A 16 5.54 2.56 -12.66
N TYR A 17 5.59 1.27 -12.32
CA TYR A 17 6.81 0.48 -12.38
C TYR A 17 7.44 0.50 -13.78
N ARG A 18 6.65 0.24 -14.83
CA ARG A 18 7.16 0.29 -16.22
C ARG A 18 7.74 1.64 -16.59
N LYS A 19 7.07 2.73 -16.21
CA LYS A 19 7.56 4.11 -16.45
C LYS A 19 8.87 4.38 -15.73
N LEU A 20 8.96 4.01 -14.45
CA LEU A 20 10.17 4.19 -13.64
C LEU A 20 11.32 3.31 -14.14
N ALA A 21 11.05 2.03 -14.41
CA ALA A 21 12.03 1.08 -14.94
C ALA A 21 12.63 1.57 -16.26
N PHE A 22 11.81 2.12 -17.16
CA PHE A 22 12.30 2.69 -18.42
C PHE A 22 13.17 3.93 -18.20
N SER A 23 12.83 4.78 -17.23
CA SER A 23 13.59 6.00 -16.95
C SER A 23 14.91 5.75 -16.23
N TYR A 24 14.98 4.72 -15.38
CA TYR A 24 16.15 4.41 -14.55
C TYR A 24 16.89 3.15 -15.00
N HIS A 25 16.59 2.62 -16.19
CA HIS A 25 17.28 1.45 -16.71
C HIS A 25 18.78 1.77 -16.92
N PRO A 26 19.70 0.90 -16.46
CA PRO A 26 21.14 1.15 -16.59
C PRO A 26 21.59 1.33 -18.06
N ASP A 27 20.98 0.59 -18.97
CA ASP A 27 21.20 0.70 -20.43
C ASP A 27 20.87 2.11 -20.99
N LYS A 28 20.05 2.89 -20.29
CA LYS A 28 19.66 4.25 -20.67
C LYS A 28 20.37 5.33 -19.85
N GLY A 29 21.44 4.98 -19.15
CA GLY A 29 22.18 5.88 -18.26
C GLY A 29 21.56 6.03 -16.87
N GLY A 30 20.66 5.13 -16.47
CA GLY A 30 20.07 5.12 -15.13
C GLY A 30 20.98 4.49 -14.06
N CYS A 31 20.71 4.83 -12.79
CA CYS A 31 21.44 4.25 -11.65
C CYS A 31 20.92 2.85 -11.30
N LEU A 32 21.80 1.84 -11.31
CA LEU A 32 21.48 0.46 -10.90
C LEU A 32 20.87 0.41 -9.49
N THR A 33 21.42 1.16 -8.54
CA THR A 33 20.91 1.23 -7.16
C THR A 33 19.48 1.74 -7.08
N THR A 34 19.10 2.68 -7.96
CA THR A 34 17.73 3.20 -8.03
C THR A 34 16.79 2.15 -8.59
N MET A 35 17.21 1.45 -9.66
CA MET A 35 16.43 0.36 -10.26
C MET A 35 16.22 -0.80 -9.29
N GLN A 36 17.24 -1.18 -8.52
CA GLN A 36 17.14 -2.21 -7.48
C GLN A 36 16.07 -1.84 -6.43
N LYS A 37 16.11 -0.61 -5.90
CA LYS A 37 15.09 -0.13 -4.95
C LYS A 37 13.69 -0.16 -5.54
N ILE A 38 13.52 0.25 -6.81
CA ILE A 38 12.22 0.20 -7.50
C ILE A 38 11.71 -1.26 -7.60
N ASN A 39 12.60 -2.21 -7.91
CA ASN A 39 12.25 -3.63 -7.99
C ASN A 39 11.83 -4.20 -6.62
N GLU A 40 12.55 -3.86 -5.56
CA GLU A 40 12.23 -4.28 -4.19
C GLU A 40 10.84 -3.78 -3.77
N GLU A 41 10.58 -2.49 -3.96
CA GLU A 41 9.30 -1.87 -3.61
C GLU A 41 8.13 -2.44 -4.44
N TYR A 42 8.39 -2.72 -5.73
CA TYR A 42 7.42 -3.39 -6.60
C TYR A 42 7.11 -4.80 -6.11
N SER A 43 8.13 -5.56 -5.69
CA SER A 43 7.94 -6.91 -5.17
C SER A 43 7.08 -6.90 -3.91
N ILE A 44 7.33 -5.98 -2.98
CA ILE A 44 6.55 -5.81 -1.74
C ILE A 44 5.08 -5.49 -2.05
N LEU A 45 4.83 -4.48 -2.89
CA LEU A 45 3.46 -4.09 -3.27
C LEU A 45 2.75 -5.23 -4.03
N SER A 46 3.45 -5.88 -4.95
CA SER A 46 2.89 -6.98 -5.73
C SER A 46 2.50 -8.17 -4.85
N ASP A 47 3.33 -8.52 -3.87
CA ASP A 47 3.03 -9.54 -2.86
C ASP A 47 1.80 -9.17 -2.04
N GLY A 48 1.74 -7.92 -1.57
CA GLY A 48 0.60 -7.38 -0.84
C GLY A 48 -0.70 -7.48 -1.64
N PHE A 49 -0.74 -6.99 -2.88
CA PHE A 49 -1.97 -7.10 -3.67
C PHE A 49 -2.36 -8.55 -4.01
N ASN A 50 -1.43 -9.50 -3.95
CA ASN A 50 -1.72 -10.91 -4.26
C ASN A 50 -2.10 -11.72 -3.02
N THR A 51 -1.79 -11.23 -1.83
CA THR A 51 -2.03 -11.89 -0.56
C THR A 51 -3.23 -11.26 0.13
N LYS A 52 -4.01 -12.07 0.85
CA LYS A 52 -5.05 -11.59 1.75
C LYS A 52 -4.57 -11.72 3.19
N PRO A 53 -4.59 -10.65 4.01
CA PRO A 53 -4.26 -10.76 5.42
C PRO A 53 -5.30 -11.59 6.15
N ASN A 54 -4.89 -12.32 7.18
CA ASN A 54 -5.81 -12.97 8.12
C ASN A 54 -6.09 -12.08 9.35
N SER A 55 -5.17 -11.18 9.68
CA SER A 55 -5.24 -10.29 10.84
C SER A 55 -4.66 -8.91 10.55
N LEU A 56 -5.18 -7.87 11.23
CA LEU A 56 -4.73 -6.48 11.07
C LEU A 56 -3.25 -6.30 11.48
N ARG A 57 -2.77 -7.19 12.35
CA ARG A 57 -1.37 -7.23 12.81
C ARG A 57 -0.40 -7.64 11.69
N GLU A 58 -0.86 -8.49 10.77
CA GLU A 58 -0.08 -9.07 9.66
C GLU A 58 -0.27 -8.29 8.36
N LEU A 59 -0.76 -7.05 8.44
CA LEU A 59 -0.91 -6.19 7.27
C LEU A 59 0.44 -5.89 6.63
N LYS A 60 0.47 -6.02 5.30
CA LYS A 60 1.55 -5.57 4.42
C LYS A 60 1.03 -4.44 3.54
N ILE A 61 1.97 -3.65 3.01
CA ILE A 61 1.67 -2.60 2.05
C ILE A 61 1.06 -3.25 0.79
N GLY A 62 -0.03 -2.69 0.28
CA GLY A 62 -0.79 -3.24 -0.85
C GLY A 62 -1.95 -4.17 -0.46
N HIS A 63 -2.09 -4.56 0.81
CA HIS A 63 -3.30 -5.26 1.25
C HIS A 63 -4.54 -4.36 1.15
N THR A 64 -5.67 -4.96 0.77
CA THR A 64 -6.98 -4.31 0.83
C THR A 64 -7.59 -4.48 2.21
N VAL A 65 -8.12 -3.39 2.76
CA VAL A 65 -8.87 -3.33 4.01
C VAL A 65 -10.16 -2.54 3.80
N TYR A 66 -11.15 -2.76 4.65
CA TYR A 66 -12.45 -2.11 4.59
C TYR A 66 -12.59 -1.16 5.76
N VAL A 67 -12.84 0.11 5.49
CA VAL A 67 -13.11 1.12 6.50
C VAL A 67 -14.56 1.53 6.38
N ASN A 68 -15.41 1.14 7.33
CA ASN A 68 -16.86 1.35 7.26
C ASN A 68 -17.45 0.97 5.88
N ASN A 69 -17.14 -0.24 5.41
CA ASN A 69 -17.58 -0.82 4.14
C ASN A 69 -17.04 -0.14 2.88
N SER A 70 -16.15 0.85 3.04
CA SER A 70 -15.41 1.43 1.92
C SER A 70 -14.09 0.70 1.72
N GLU A 71 -13.78 0.34 0.48
CA GLU A 71 -12.50 -0.27 0.12
C GLU A 71 -11.34 0.73 0.25
N CYS A 72 -10.30 0.29 0.95
CA CYS A 72 -9.09 1.03 1.21
C CYS A 72 -7.87 0.14 0.96
N VAL A 73 -6.76 0.76 0.52
CA VAL A 73 -5.49 0.07 0.34
C VAL A 73 -4.51 0.54 1.38
N VAL A 74 -3.79 -0.40 1.99
CA VAL A 74 -2.74 -0.09 2.94
C VAL A 74 -1.53 0.49 2.22
N THR A 75 -1.23 1.76 2.50
CA THR A 75 -0.13 2.51 1.87
C THR A 75 1.11 2.60 2.74
N ASP A 76 0.97 2.41 4.05
CA ASP A 76 2.08 2.40 5.00
C ASP A 76 1.78 1.49 6.18
N VAL A 77 2.80 0.84 6.72
CA VAL A 77 2.66 -0.14 7.81
C VAL A 77 3.77 0.11 8.82
N ASP A 78 3.38 0.43 10.05
CA ASP A 78 4.27 0.56 11.20
C ASP A 78 4.09 -0.64 12.17
N ARG A 79 4.79 -0.65 13.30
CA ARG A 79 4.69 -1.70 14.31
C ARG A 79 3.30 -1.78 14.94
N LYS A 80 2.72 -0.63 15.28
CA LYS A 80 1.39 -0.54 15.94
C LYS A 80 0.30 0.05 15.06
N LEU A 81 0.69 0.79 14.04
CA LEU A 81 -0.22 1.54 13.19
C LEU A 81 -0.12 1.06 11.75
N PHE A 82 -1.14 1.37 10.96
CA PHE A 82 -1.05 1.30 9.51
C PHE A 82 -1.82 2.48 8.91
N LYS A 83 -1.40 2.92 7.73
CA LYS A 83 -2.08 3.94 6.95
C LYS A 83 -2.84 3.26 5.82
N ALA A 84 -4.11 3.61 5.66
CA ALA A 84 -4.92 3.15 4.55
C ALA A 84 -5.49 4.34 3.77
N LYS A 85 -5.52 4.20 2.45
CA LYS A 85 -6.06 5.18 1.51
C LYS A 85 -7.34 4.66 0.86
N SER A 86 -8.41 5.45 0.91
CA SER A 86 -9.70 5.13 0.30
C SER A 86 -9.61 5.08 -1.23
N LEU A 87 -10.19 4.05 -1.85
CA LEU A 87 -10.31 3.98 -3.31
C LEU A 87 -11.27 5.04 -3.86
N ALA A 88 -12.34 5.36 -3.13
CA ALA A 88 -13.36 6.30 -3.55
C ALA A 88 -12.97 7.76 -3.30
N THR A 89 -12.65 8.11 -2.04
CA THR A 89 -12.42 9.52 -1.66
C THR A 89 -10.96 9.93 -1.77
N LYS A 90 -10.04 8.97 -2.01
CA LYS A 90 -8.59 9.17 -1.99
C LYS A 90 -8.06 9.78 -0.68
N ARG A 91 -8.86 9.77 0.39
CA ARG A 91 -8.44 10.21 1.73
C ARG A 91 -7.61 9.12 2.40
N GLU A 92 -6.66 9.55 3.21
CA GLU A 92 -5.79 8.69 4.00
C GLU A 92 -6.13 8.81 5.48
N ALA A 93 -6.04 7.70 6.21
CA ALA A 93 -6.19 7.69 7.65
C ALA A 93 -5.24 6.65 8.27
N TYR A 94 -4.84 6.93 9.52
CA TYR A 94 -4.06 6.01 10.34
C TYR A 94 -4.99 5.19 11.22
N PHE A 95 -4.70 3.90 11.34
CA PHE A 95 -5.48 2.95 12.11
C PHE A 95 -4.57 2.16 13.04
N ASP A 96 -5.09 1.83 14.21
CA ASP A 96 -4.40 0.96 15.15
C ASP A 96 -4.56 -0.51 14.74
N LYS A 97 -3.45 -1.26 14.68
CA LYS A 97 -3.43 -2.68 14.28
C LYS A 97 -4.08 -3.62 15.28
N THR A 98 -4.21 -3.19 16.54
CA THR A 98 -4.78 -4.00 17.62
C THR A 98 -6.29 -3.86 17.64
N THR A 99 -6.79 -2.63 17.52
CA THR A 99 -8.21 -2.32 17.70
C THR A 99 -8.95 -2.09 16.37
N GLY A 100 -8.22 -1.72 15.31
CA GLY A 100 -8.76 -1.33 14.00
C GLY A 100 -9.33 0.10 13.95
N TYR A 101 -9.38 0.84 15.07
CA TYR A 101 -9.94 2.18 15.06
C TYR A 101 -8.98 3.21 14.44
N GLY A 102 -9.56 4.22 13.80
CA GLY A 102 -8.82 5.37 13.31
C GLY A 102 -8.19 6.17 14.45
N LEU A 103 -6.90 6.48 14.34
CA LEU A 103 -6.12 7.16 15.38
C LEU A 103 -6.67 8.56 15.71
N PHE A 104 -7.11 9.29 14.69
CA PHE A 104 -7.63 10.66 14.82
C PHE A 104 -9.16 10.73 14.71
N ASN A 105 -9.82 9.62 14.41
CA ASN A 105 -11.26 9.56 14.22
C ASN A 105 -11.78 8.17 14.61
N PHE A 106 -12.22 8.03 15.86
CA PHE A 106 -12.75 6.77 16.39
C PHE A 106 -14.09 6.34 15.74
N LYS A 107 -14.70 7.17 14.89
CA LYS A 107 -15.91 6.81 14.12
C LYS A 107 -15.61 5.89 12.92
N ILE A 108 -14.35 5.82 12.50
CA ILE A 108 -13.92 4.93 11.41
C ILE A 108 -13.18 3.73 12.00
N LYS A 109 -13.57 2.55 11.54
CA LYS A 109 -12.91 1.29 11.94
C LYS A 109 -12.54 0.51 10.69
N ALA A 110 -11.29 0.10 10.64
CA ALA A 110 -10.76 -0.77 9.62
C ALA A 110 -11.01 -2.24 9.99
N ASN A 111 -11.38 -3.02 8.99
CA ASN A 111 -11.57 -4.46 9.05
C ASN A 111 -10.94 -5.10 7.81
N ILE A 112 -10.64 -6.38 7.88
CA ILE A 112 -10.05 -7.14 6.76
C ILE A 112 -11.15 -7.65 5.83
N TYR A 113 -12.31 -7.94 6.42
CA TYR A 113 -13.49 -8.40 5.72
C TYR A 113 -14.47 -7.24 5.58
N CYS A 114 -15.19 -7.21 4.46
CA CYS A 114 -16.38 -6.38 4.32
C CYS A 114 -17.40 -6.87 5.35
N ASN A 115 -17.96 -5.96 6.16
CA ASN A 115 -18.83 -6.28 7.29
C ASN A 115 -20.26 -5.83 7.04
#